data_AF-A0A6C0LKB6-F1
#
_entry.id   AF-A0A6C0LKB6-F1
#
_cell.length_a   1.000
_cell.length_b   1.000
_cell.length_c   1.000
_cell.angle_alpha   90.00
_cell.angle_beta   90.00
_cell.angle_gamma   90.00
#
_symmetry.space_group_name_H-M   'P 1'
#
loop_
_entity.id
_entity.type
_entity.pdbx_description
1 polymer ?
#
loop_
_entity_poly.entity_id
_entity_poly.type
_entity_poly.pdbx_seq_one_letter_code
_entity_poly.pdbx_strand_id
1 'polypeptide(L)'
;MYMTDVVKYFSKYNKMHLALIFLMLSIIAFPLPIPFELSSLIDTKLGSLLIVTFAIVVFLTVNPVIGIIALFTGYVILHRAGISTGSEMVRKYVPNEDQKLQDMMQLHTENNDQSLEEEAVNNIPPRNPDENLLAEDPYKPVYSSSDIEHSEL
;
A
#
# COMPACT_ATOMS: atom_id res chain seq x y z
N MET A 1 -47.59 24.34 4.22
CA MET A 1 -46.91 25.51 4.82
C MET A 1 -45.40 25.32 4.95
N TYR A 2 -44.87 24.13 5.28
CA TYR A 2 -43.42 23.90 5.36
C TYR A 2 -42.68 23.79 4.01
N MET A 3 -43.31 23.25 2.95
CA MET A 3 -42.65 23.05 1.64
C MET A 3 -42.32 24.37 0.92
N THR A 4 -43.10 25.43 1.13
CA THR A 4 -42.87 26.73 0.48
C THR A 4 -41.67 27.47 1.08
N ASP A 5 -41.40 27.27 2.38
CA ASP A 5 -40.30 27.92 3.07
C ASP A 5 -38.96 27.32 2.71
N VAL A 6 -38.88 25.99 2.53
CA VAL A 6 -37.67 25.33 2.05
C VAL A 6 -37.34 25.77 0.62
N VAL A 7 -38.34 25.84 -0.28
CA VAL A 7 -38.13 26.30 -1.66
C VAL A 7 -37.66 27.75 -1.71
N LYS A 8 -38.18 28.62 -0.84
CA LYS A 8 -37.75 30.01 -0.69
C LYS A 8 -36.32 30.14 -0.14
N TYR A 9 -35.90 29.21 0.72
CA TYR A 9 -34.52 29.12 1.20
C TYR A 9 -33.56 28.75 0.07
N PHE A 10 -33.94 27.80 -0.80
CA PHE A 10 -33.16 27.42 -1.98
C PHE A 10 -33.16 28.51 -3.07
N SER A 11 -34.24 29.27 -3.25
CA SER A 11 -34.31 30.34 -4.25
C SER A 11 -33.40 31.54 -3.95
N LYS A 12 -32.88 31.64 -2.72
CA LYS A 12 -31.89 32.65 -2.33
C LYS A 12 -30.47 32.30 -2.81
N TYR A 13 -30.21 31.04 -3.14
CA TYR A 13 -28.90 30.61 -3.63
C TYR A 13 -28.72 30.95 -5.11
N ASN A 14 -27.49 31.34 -5.45
CA ASN A 14 -27.10 31.54 -6.84
C ASN A 14 -27.26 30.22 -7.61
N LYS A 15 -27.76 30.27 -8.85
CA LYS A 15 -28.06 29.08 -9.68
C LYS A 15 -26.87 28.13 -9.80
N MET A 16 -25.66 28.68 -9.83
CA MET A 16 -24.40 27.93 -9.85
C MET A 16 -24.16 27.09 -8.59
N HIS A 17 -24.45 27.63 -7.40
CA HIS A 17 -24.31 26.88 -6.15
C HIS A 17 -25.33 25.74 -6.06
N LEU A 18 -26.55 25.98 -6.54
CA LEU A 18 -27.58 24.95 -6.57
C LEU A 18 -27.19 23.79 -7.51
N ALA A 19 -26.62 24.10 -8.68
CA ALA A 19 -26.11 23.10 -9.61
C ALA A 19 -24.95 22.29 -9.02
N LEU A 20 -24.03 22.95 -8.31
CA LEU A 20 -22.91 22.30 -7.62
C LEU A 20 -23.40 21.33 -6.53
N ILE A 21 -24.34 21.75 -5.68
CA ILE A 21 -24.94 20.90 -4.65
C ILE A 21 -25.60 19.67 -5.29
N PHE A 22 -26.36 19.87 -6.37
CA PHE A 22 -27.04 18.78 -7.08
C PHE A 22 -26.05 17.77 -7.67
N LEU A 23 -24.95 18.24 -8.27
CA LEU A 23 -23.88 17.40 -8.79
C LEU A 23 -23.26 16.53 -7.68
N MET A 24 -22.95 17.14 -6.54
CA MET A 24 -22.32 16.47 -5.40
C MET A 24 -23.24 15.43 -4.76
N LEU A 25 -24.52 15.78 -4.57
CA LEU A 25 -25.54 14.84 -4.12
C LEU A 25 -25.72 13.68 -5.09
N SER A 26 -25.65 13.93 -6.40
CA SER A 26 -25.72 12.87 -7.40
C SER A 26 -24.53 11.91 -7.30
N ILE A 27 -23.31 12.43 -7.09
CA ILE A 27 -22.13 11.59 -6.88
C ILE A 27 -22.28 10.72 -5.62
N ILE A 28 -22.82 11.28 -4.53
CA ILE A 28 -23.05 10.52 -3.29
C ILE A 28 -24.12 9.45 -3.50
N ALA A 29 -25.28 9.83 -4.05
CA ALA A 29 -26.46 8.98 -4.16
C ALA A 29 -26.30 7.86 -5.19
N PHE A 30 -25.66 8.14 -6.33
CA PHE A 30 -25.48 7.16 -7.40
C PHE A 30 -24.10 6.49 -7.30
N PRO A 31 -24.02 5.15 -7.37
CA PRO A 31 -22.77 4.42 -7.46
C PRO A 31 -22.20 4.53 -8.88
N LEU A 32 -21.83 5.73 -9.30
CA LEU A 32 -21.22 5.96 -10.61
C LEU A 32 -19.79 5.39 -10.60
N PRO A 33 -19.47 4.43 -11.50
CA PRO A 33 -18.10 3.94 -11.63
C PRO A 33 -17.22 5.08 -12.17
N ILE A 34 -16.13 5.35 -11.47
CA ILE A 34 -15.11 6.30 -11.92
C ILE A 34 -14.24 5.54 -12.94
N PRO A 35 -14.00 6.07 -14.15
CA PRO A 35 -13.13 5.40 -15.11
C PRO A 35 -11.72 5.25 -14.55
N PHE A 36 -11.04 4.18 -14.96
CA PHE A 36 -9.77 3.76 -14.35
C PHE A 36 -8.69 4.85 -14.43
N GLU A 37 -8.64 5.61 -15.53
CA GLU A 37 -7.66 6.68 -15.75
C GLU A 37 -7.81 7.80 -14.71
N LEU A 38 -9.05 8.19 -14.40
CA LEU A 38 -9.33 9.18 -13.36
C LEU A 38 -9.05 8.60 -11.97
N SER A 39 -9.41 7.34 -11.75
CA SER A 39 -9.16 6.65 -10.49
C SER A 39 -7.66 6.60 -10.16
N SER A 40 -6.83 6.23 -11.14
CA SER A 40 -5.38 6.14 -10.97
C SER A 40 -4.74 7.49 -10.68
N LEU A 41 -5.29 8.60 -11.20
CA LEU A 41 -4.79 9.94 -10.91
C LEU A 41 -5.16 10.39 -9.49
N ILE A 42 -6.42 10.15 -9.11
CA ILE A 42 -6.99 10.51 -7.81
C ILE A 42 -6.33 9.71 -6.68
N ASP A 43 -6.05 8.43 -6.89
CA ASP A 43 -5.52 7.52 -5.89
C ASP A 43 -4.00 7.66 -5.63
N THR A 44 -3.36 8.65 -6.24
CA THR A 44 -1.99 9.05 -5.88
C THR A 44 -1.99 9.87 -4.59
N LYS A 45 -0.88 9.84 -3.83
CA LYS A 45 -0.72 10.66 -2.61
C LYS A 45 -0.99 12.15 -2.87
N LEU A 46 -0.57 12.64 -4.04
CA LEU A 46 -0.77 14.03 -4.45
C LEU A 46 -2.21 14.29 -4.88
N GLY A 47 -2.81 13.39 -5.67
CA GLY A 47 -4.21 13.51 -6.11
C GLY A 47 -5.19 13.49 -4.94
N SER A 48 -5.01 12.57 -4.00
CA SER A 48 -5.84 12.48 -2.80
C SER A 48 -5.73 13.75 -1.94
N LEU A 49 -4.52 14.30 -1.81
CA LEU A 49 -4.28 15.54 -1.08
C LEU A 49 -5.00 16.72 -1.74
N LEU A 50 -4.90 16.86 -3.07
CA LEU A 50 -5.56 17.93 -3.82
C LEU A 50 -7.08 17.91 -3.64
N ILE A 51 -7.70 16.73 -3.61
CA ILE A 51 -9.15 16.59 -3.40
C ILE A 51 -9.56 17.05 -2.00
N VAL A 52 -8.79 16.66 -0.98
CA VAL A 52 -9.03 17.10 0.40
C VAL A 52 -8.86 18.61 0.52
N THR A 53 -7.78 19.17 -0.05
CA THR A 53 -7.56 20.62 -0.08
C THR A 53 -8.69 21.34 -0.80
N PHE A 54 -9.14 20.83 -1.95
CA PHE A 54 -10.25 21.39 -2.69
C PHE A 54 -11.54 21.41 -1.87
N ALA A 55 -11.86 20.31 -1.17
CA ALA A 55 -13.04 20.24 -0.30
C ALA A 55 -12.97 21.26 0.85
N ILE A 56 -11.79 21.46 1.44
CA ILE A 56 -11.56 22.48 2.49
C ILE A 56 -11.73 23.89 1.92
N VAL A 57 -11.20 24.18 0.73
CA VAL A 57 -11.36 25.48 0.07
C VAL A 57 -12.84 25.77 -0.19
N VAL A 58 -13.61 24.79 -0.69
CA VAL A 58 -15.06 24.94 -0.88
C VAL A 58 -15.77 25.19 0.45
N PHE A 59 -15.35 24.54 1.53
CA PHE A 59 -15.90 24.76 2.86
C PHE A 59 -15.66 26.18 3.39
N LEU A 60 -14.48 26.76 3.14
CA LEU A 60 -14.13 28.10 3.62
C LEU A 60 -14.69 29.24 2.75
N THR A 61 -14.89 28.99 1.45
CA THR A 61 -15.26 30.05 0.48
C THR A 61 -16.76 30.18 0.24
N VAL A 62 -17.53 29.11 0.44
CA VAL A 62 -18.96 29.08 0.12
C VAL A 62 -19.78 29.12 1.43
N ASN A 63 -20.87 28.35 1.52
CA ASN A 63 -21.74 28.26 2.69
C ASN A 63 -21.35 27.01 3.50
N PRO A 64 -21.33 27.06 4.83
CA PRO A 64 -20.97 25.92 5.68
C PRO A 64 -21.71 24.62 5.32
N VAL A 65 -22.99 24.71 4.93
CA VAL A 65 -23.78 23.54 4.52
C VAL A 65 -23.21 22.88 3.27
N ILE A 66 -22.87 23.67 2.26
CA ILE A 66 -22.30 23.19 0.99
C ILE A 66 -20.90 22.62 1.23
N GLY A 67 -20.14 23.25 2.12
CA GLY A 67 -18.84 22.77 2.55
C GLY A 67 -18.86 21.39 3.19
N ILE A 68 -19.83 21.13 4.09
CA ILE A 68 -19.97 19.81 4.72
C ILE A 68 -20.27 18.76 3.64
N ILE A 69 -21.19 19.07 2.71
CA ILE A 69 -21.48 18.18 1.57
C ILE A 69 -20.22 17.95 0.73
N ALA A 70 -19.34 18.95 0.58
CA ALA A 70 -18.06 18.82 -0.12
C ALA A 70 -17.08 17.87 0.54
N LEU A 71 -16.98 17.91 1.86
CA LEU A 71 -16.14 16.96 2.60
C LEU A 71 -16.63 15.52 2.42
N PHE A 72 -17.94 15.30 2.54
CA PHE A 72 -18.53 13.98 2.29
C PHE A 72 -18.32 13.52 0.86
N THR A 73 -18.52 14.41 -0.12
CA THR A 73 -18.34 14.09 -1.53
C THR A 73 -16.88 13.73 -1.83
N GLY A 74 -15.92 14.50 -1.28
CA GLY A 74 -14.49 14.23 -1.44
C GLY A 74 -14.09 12.87 -0.87
N TYR A 75 -14.60 12.52 0.31
CA TYR A 75 -14.40 11.20 0.90
C TYR A 75 -14.97 10.08 0.02
N VAL A 76 -16.22 10.24 -0.45
CA VAL A 76 -16.86 9.25 -1.34
C VAL A 76 -16.08 9.05 -2.63
N ILE A 77 -15.59 10.13 -3.25
CA ILE A 77 -14.77 10.06 -4.46
C ILE A 77 -13.48 9.29 -4.18
N LEU A 78 -12.77 9.63 -3.09
CA LEU A 78 -11.50 9.01 -2.74
C LEU A 78 -11.65 7.52 -2.44
N HIS A 79 -12.68 7.15 -1.66
CA HIS A 79 -12.96 5.76 -1.34
C HIS A 79 -13.29 4.95 -2.60
N ARG A 80 -14.10 5.49 -3.51
CA ARG A 80 -14.44 4.83 -4.77
C ARG A 80 -13.24 4.69 -5.71
N ALA A 81 -12.38 5.71 -5.76
CA ALA A 81 -11.13 5.62 -6.53
C ALA A 81 -10.20 4.55 -5.95
N GLY A 82 -10.03 4.48 -4.62
CA GLY A 82 -9.23 3.43 -3.98
C GLY A 82 -9.74 2.02 -4.25
N ILE A 83 -11.07 1.83 -4.29
CA ILE A 83 -11.67 0.54 -4.67
C ILE A 83 -11.41 0.22 -6.15
N SER A 84 -11.58 1.19 -7.06
CA SER A 84 -11.40 0.98 -8.50
C SER A 84 -9.95 0.74 -8.90
N THR A 85 -8.98 1.34 -8.21
CA THR A 85 -7.55 1.10 -8.43
C THR A 85 -7.05 -0.15 -7.69
N GLY A 86 -7.81 -0.65 -6.70
CA GLY A 86 -7.45 -1.79 -5.87
C GLY A 86 -6.48 -1.46 -4.72
N SER A 87 -6.03 -0.21 -4.59
CA SER A 87 -5.12 0.21 -3.53
C SER A 87 -5.73 0.09 -2.14
N GLU A 88 -7.05 0.30 -2.02
CA GLU A 88 -7.78 0.15 -0.76
C GLU A 88 -7.72 -1.29 -0.25
N MET A 89 -7.82 -2.25 -1.18
CA MET A 89 -7.72 -3.68 -0.86
C MET A 89 -6.29 -4.04 -0.45
N VAL A 90 -5.28 -3.52 -1.16
CA VAL A 90 -3.87 -3.70 -0.79
C VAL A 90 -3.62 -3.15 0.62
N ARG A 91 -4.07 -1.93 0.93
CA ARG A 91 -3.89 -1.31 2.25
C ARG A 91 -4.59 -2.07 3.39
N LYS A 92 -5.71 -2.73 3.09
CA LYS A 92 -6.50 -3.44 4.10
C LYS A 92 -6.00 -4.85 4.37
N TYR A 93 -5.48 -5.54 3.35
CA TYR A 93 -5.17 -6.96 3.42
C TYR A 93 -3.68 -7.29 3.29
N VAL A 94 -2.84 -6.37 2.82
CA VAL A 94 -1.40 -6.59 2.72
C VAL A 94 -0.72 -5.97 3.95
N PRO A 95 -0.06 -6.79 4.79
CA PRO A 95 0.68 -6.27 5.94
C PRO A 95 1.88 -5.44 5.47
N ASN A 96 2.20 -4.39 6.23
CA ASN A 96 3.42 -3.61 6.00
C ASN A 96 4.67 -4.45 6.35
N GLU A 97 5.84 -4.06 5.83
CA GLU A 97 7.08 -4.79 6.10
C GLU A 97 7.40 -4.88 7.59
N ASP A 98 7.11 -3.82 8.36
CA ASP A 98 7.29 -3.83 9.82
C ASP A 98 6.35 -4.84 10.51
N GLN A 99 5.12 -4.97 10.02
CA GLN A 99 4.15 -5.95 10.55
C GLN A 99 4.58 -7.37 10.20
N LYS A 100 5.00 -7.60 8.96
CA LYS A 100 5.56 -8.88 8.52
C LYS A 100 6.79 -9.26 9.35
N LEU A 101 7.70 -8.33 9.60
CA LEU A 101 8.89 -8.58 10.42
C LEU A 101 8.49 -8.93 11.86
N GLN A 102 7.53 -8.22 12.42
CA GLN A 102 6.98 -8.52 13.74
C GLN A 102 6.35 -9.92 13.79
N ASP A 103 5.55 -10.28 12.78
CA ASP A 103 4.93 -11.59 12.66
C ASP A 103 6.00 -12.69 12.53
N MET A 104 7.04 -12.48 11.71
CA MET A 104 8.17 -13.42 11.59
C MET A 104 8.90 -13.59 12.93
N MET A 105 9.17 -12.51 13.66
CA MET A 105 9.80 -12.59 14.98
C MET A 105 8.94 -13.32 16.01
N GLN A 106 7.62 -13.13 15.99
CA GLN A 106 6.71 -13.86 16.88
C GLN A 106 6.73 -15.36 16.60
N LEU A 107 6.66 -15.75 15.32
CA LEU A 107 6.70 -17.15 14.90
C LEU A 107 8.05 -17.83 15.22
N HIS A 108 9.15 -17.07 15.14
CA HIS A 108 10.49 -17.56 15.49
C HIS A 108 10.70 -17.65 17.01
N THR A 109 10.10 -16.76 17.79
CA THR A 109 10.22 -16.77 19.26
C THR A 109 9.47 -17.96 19.89
N GLU A 110 8.33 -18.36 19.30
CA GLU A 110 7.54 -19.50 19.79
C GLU A 110 8.20 -20.85 19.45
N ASN A 111 8.94 -20.94 18.36
CA ASN A 111 9.67 -22.13 17.91
C ASN A 111 11.19 -21.91 17.99
N ASN A 112 11.70 -21.60 19.19
CA ASN A 112 13.14 -21.44 19.46
C ASN A 112 13.88 -22.79 19.51
N ASP A 113 13.41 -23.77 18.73
CA ASP A 113 14.09 -25.02 18.50
C ASP A 113 15.13 -24.78 17.40
N GLN A 114 16.27 -25.46 17.49
CA GLN A 114 17.35 -25.37 16.51
C GLN A 114 16.79 -25.56 15.10
N SER A 115 17.30 -24.81 14.12
CA SER A 115 16.84 -24.96 12.75
C SER A 115 17.14 -26.39 12.26
N LEU A 116 16.37 -26.88 11.29
CA LEU A 116 16.60 -28.22 10.72
C LEU A 116 18.01 -28.36 10.15
N GLU A 117 18.56 -27.26 9.64
CA GLU A 117 19.93 -27.17 9.14
C GLU A 117 20.94 -27.21 10.30
N GLU A 118 20.68 -26.51 11.40
CA GLU A 118 21.51 -26.57 12.60
C GLU A 118 21.50 -27.97 13.24
N GLU A 119 20.32 -28.60 13.32
CA GLU A 119 20.17 -29.98 13.78
C GLU A 119 20.92 -30.96 12.86
N ALA A 120 20.81 -30.81 11.54
CA ALA A 120 21.52 -31.63 10.58
C ALA A 120 23.04 -31.48 10.72
N VAL A 121 23.54 -30.27 10.95
CA VAL A 121 24.97 -29.99 11.20
C VAL A 121 25.43 -30.59 12.53
N ASN A 122 24.63 -30.48 13.58
CA ASN A 122 24.93 -31.08 14.89
C ASN A 122 24.94 -32.61 14.85
N ASN A 123 24.17 -33.22 13.94
CA ASN A 123 24.12 -34.67 13.73
C ASN A 123 25.20 -35.20 12.77
N ILE A 124 26.15 -34.36 12.32
CA ILE A 124 27.28 -34.85 11.51
C ILE A 124 28.21 -35.65 12.43
N PRO A 125 28.41 -36.96 12.18
CA PRO A 125 29.32 -37.76 12.99
C PRO A 125 30.76 -37.23 12.87
N PRO A 126 31.55 -37.26 13.95
CA PRO A 126 32.93 -36.81 13.91
C PRO A 126 33.71 -37.66 12.91
N ARG A 127 34.42 -36.98 12.00
CA ARG A 127 35.35 -37.63 11.08
C ARG A 127 36.62 -37.99 11.84
N ASN A 128 36.75 -39.25 12.24
CA ASN A 128 38.02 -39.77 12.75
C ASN A 128 39.05 -39.73 11.61
N PRO A 129 40.23 -39.11 11.82
CA PRO A 129 41.34 -39.20 10.89
C PRO A 129 42.00 -40.58 11.05
N ASP A 130 41.28 -41.64 10.70
CA ASP A 130 41.92 -42.93 10.47
C ASP A 130 42.70 -42.78 9.16
N GLU A 131 44.01 -42.59 9.30
CA GLU A 131 45.02 -42.17 8.31
C GLU A 131 45.12 -43.08 7.05
N ASN A 132 44.24 -44.07 6.88
CA ASN A 132 44.35 -45.11 5.86
C ASN A 132 43.05 -45.49 5.12
N LEU A 133 41.96 -44.71 5.21
CA LEU A 133 40.68 -45.09 4.59
C LEU A 133 40.20 -44.22 3.42
N LEU A 134 41.00 -43.28 2.92
CA LEU A 134 40.61 -42.48 1.76
C LEU A 134 41.60 -42.67 0.62
N ALA A 135 41.11 -43.23 -0.48
CA ALA A 135 41.75 -43.03 -1.77
C ALA A 135 41.86 -41.52 -1.99
N GLU A 136 43.05 -41.07 -2.37
CA GLU A 136 43.35 -39.68 -2.69
C GLU A 136 42.31 -39.16 -3.69
N ASP A 137 41.53 -38.16 -3.26
CA ASP A 137 40.44 -37.61 -4.05
C ASP A 137 41.05 -36.99 -5.33
N PRO A 138 40.65 -37.41 -6.54
CA PRO A 138 41.29 -36.95 -7.78
C PRO A 138 41.00 -35.47 -8.11
N TYR A 139 40.26 -34.79 -7.25
CA TYR A 139 39.91 -33.39 -7.43
C TYR A 139 41.08 -32.47 -7.08
N LYS A 140 41.78 -31.99 -8.12
CA LYS A 140 42.69 -30.83 -8.03
C LYS A 140 41.91 -29.55 -8.37
N PRO A 141 41.74 -28.60 -7.43
CA PRO A 141 41.14 -27.31 -7.75
C PRO A 141 42.05 -26.56 -8.73
N VAL A 142 41.53 -26.23 -9.91
CA VAL A 142 42.30 -25.65 -11.03
C VAL A 142 42.69 -24.18 -10.80
N TYR A 143 42.27 -23.60 -9.67
CA TYR A 143 42.55 -22.20 -9.32
C TYR A 143 42.95 -22.08 -7.85
N SER A 144 44.02 -22.77 -7.44
CA SER A 144 44.82 -22.30 -6.30
C SER A 144 45.65 -21.13 -6.82
N SER A 145 45.32 -19.93 -6.36
CA SER A 145 45.91 -18.64 -6.76
C SER A 145 47.36 -18.48 -6.27
N SER A 146 48.24 -19.42 -6.62
CA SER A 146 49.70 -19.33 -6.43
C SER A 146 50.48 -19.12 -7.73
N ASP A 147 49.82 -19.23 -8.89
CA ASP A 147 50.48 -19.20 -10.21
C ASP A 147 50.17 -17.93 -11.03
N ILE A 148 49.78 -16.83 -10.38
CA ILE A 148 49.83 -15.50 -11.04
C ILE A 148 51.26 -14.99 -10.88
N GLU A 149 52.16 -15.57 -11.68
CA GLU A 149 53.51 -15.07 -11.86
C GLU A 149 53.42 -13.76 -12.68
N HIS A 150 53.82 -12.65 -12.06
CA HIS A 150 54.04 -11.40 -12.75
C HIS A 150 55.15 -11.59 -13.79
N SER A 151 54.84 -11.50 -15.08
CA SER A 151 55.85 -11.22 -16.10
C SER A 151 55.43 -9.99 -16.89
N GLU A 152 56.24 -8.95 -16.73
CA GLU A 152 56.27 -7.76 -17.56
C GLU A 152 56.57 -8.10 -19.04
N LEU A 153 56.10 -7.20 -19.91
CA LEU A 153 56.41 -6.99 -21.34
C LEU A 153 55.75 -7.92 -22.37
#